data_AF-A0A1M3LH55-F1
#
_entry.id   AF-A0A1M3LH55-F1
#
_cell.length_a   1.000
_cell.length_b   1.000
_cell.length_c   1.000
_cell.angle_alpha   90.00
_cell.angle_beta   90.00
_cell.angle_gamma   90.00
#
_symmetry.space_group_name_H-M   'P 1'
#
loop_
_entity.id
_entity.type
_entity.pdbx_description
1 polymer ?
#
loop_
_entity_poly.entity_id
_entity_poly.type
_entity_poly.pdbx_seq_one_letter_code
_entity_poly.pdbx_strand_id
1 'polypeptide(L)'
;MTLPAAIVATVTGLTMTTAAKPALACSNESFMGTVCTFAFNYCPQGFLPANGQMLSINENPALYSLLGTTYGGDGRSTFALPDFRGRSPVGQGSAPGLSQVQLGQQRGQENITLKPAKTFSKDEGVGDFAAVQTVPTVPPQLGVTVCIVSQGLYPVRPY
;
A
#
# COMPACT_ATOMS: atom_id res chain seq x y z
N MET A 1 23.48 -62.64 -39.53
CA MET A 1 22.56 -61.65 -40.13
C MET A 1 21.20 -62.33 -40.22
N THR A 2 20.11 -61.97 -39.54
CA THR A 2 19.68 -60.82 -38.74
C THR A 2 18.42 -61.25 -37.96
N LEU A 3 18.32 -60.97 -36.66
CA LEU A 3 17.10 -61.10 -35.85
C LEU A 3 16.36 -59.74 -35.83
N PRO A 4 15.02 -59.66 -35.95
CA PRO A 4 14.29 -58.42 -35.73
C PRO A 4 13.39 -58.42 -34.47
N ALA A 5 13.19 -57.21 -33.92
CA ALA A 5 12.08 -56.74 -33.07
C ALA A 5 11.96 -57.35 -31.65
N ALA A 6 11.56 -56.68 -30.57
CA ALA A 6 11.09 -55.34 -30.20
C ALA A 6 11.38 -55.24 -28.66
N ILE A 7 11.27 -54.16 -27.88
CA ILE A 7 10.19 -53.18 -27.67
C ILE A 7 10.87 -52.05 -26.87
N VAL A 8 10.85 -50.82 -27.36
CA VAL A 8 11.27 -49.64 -26.60
C VAL A 8 10.05 -49.16 -25.83
N ALA A 9 10.03 -49.36 -24.51
CA ALA A 9 9.04 -48.78 -23.62
C ALA A 9 9.39 -47.31 -23.38
N THR A 10 8.80 -46.40 -24.15
CA THR A 10 8.84 -44.97 -23.84
C THR A 10 7.93 -44.70 -22.66
N VAL A 11 8.52 -44.47 -21.48
CA VAL A 11 7.81 -43.98 -20.30
C VAL A 11 7.46 -42.51 -20.55
N THR A 12 6.36 -42.26 -21.26
CA THR A 12 5.66 -40.97 -21.23
C THR A 12 4.88 -40.91 -19.92
N GLY A 13 5.53 -40.39 -18.87
CA GLY A 13 4.95 -40.33 -17.54
C GLY A 13 5.41 -39.10 -16.78
N LEU A 14 4.63 -38.02 -16.92
CA LEU A 14 4.51 -36.91 -15.99
C LEU A 14 5.78 -36.05 -15.78
N THR A 15 6.10 -35.21 -16.76
CA THR A 15 6.78 -33.94 -16.45
C THR A 15 5.80 -33.05 -15.71
N MET A 16 5.85 -33.08 -14.37
CA MET A 16 5.33 -31.98 -13.55
C MET A 16 6.10 -30.72 -13.93
N THR A 17 5.63 -30.02 -14.97
CA THR A 17 5.93 -28.61 -15.11
C THR A 17 5.22 -27.93 -13.96
N THR A 18 5.92 -27.83 -12.84
CA THR A 18 5.62 -26.81 -11.86
C THR A 18 5.79 -25.49 -12.61
N ALA A 19 4.69 -24.99 -13.18
CA ALA A 19 4.61 -23.60 -13.56
C ALA A 19 4.85 -22.85 -12.25
N ALA A 20 6.10 -22.43 -12.05
CA ALA A 20 6.43 -21.49 -11.01
C ALA A 20 5.49 -20.31 -11.27
N LYS A 21 4.41 -20.21 -10.48
CA LYS A 21 3.56 -19.04 -10.50
C LYS A 21 4.53 -17.89 -10.30
N PRO A 22 4.72 -17.00 -11.28
CA PRO A 22 5.54 -15.83 -11.03
C PRO A 22 4.96 -15.21 -9.77
N ALA A 23 5.78 -15.07 -8.73
CA ALA A 23 5.40 -14.38 -7.51
C ALA A 23 5.28 -12.89 -7.85
N LEU A 24 4.28 -12.56 -8.65
CA LEU A 24 3.82 -11.21 -8.87
C LEU A 24 3.11 -10.84 -7.57
N ALA A 25 3.73 -9.94 -6.81
CA ALA A 25 3.13 -9.39 -5.58
C ALA A 25 1.70 -8.90 -5.83
N CYS A 26 1.40 -8.47 -7.06
CA CYS A 26 0.06 -8.33 -7.57
C CYS A 26 -0.03 -8.81 -9.03
N SER A 27 -0.80 -9.88 -9.26
CA SER A 27 -1.23 -10.34 -10.58
C SER A 27 -2.67 -9.91 -10.86
N ASN A 28 -3.15 -10.07 -12.10
CA ASN A 28 -4.55 -9.80 -12.49
C ASN A 28 -5.58 -10.69 -11.75
N GLU A 29 -5.13 -11.70 -11.00
CA GLU A 29 -5.96 -12.58 -10.16
C GLU A 29 -5.93 -12.16 -8.68
N SER A 30 -5.35 -11.01 -8.36
CA SER A 30 -5.25 -10.54 -6.98
C SER A 30 -6.62 -10.17 -6.40
N PHE A 31 -6.72 -10.20 -5.07
CA PHE A 31 -7.91 -9.73 -4.40
C PHE A 31 -8.11 -8.23 -4.64
N MET A 32 -9.34 -7.85 -4.97
CA MET A 32 -9.74 -6.45 -5.09
C MET A 32 -9.46 -5.71 -3.78
N GLY A 33 -8.97 -4.48 -3.86
CA GLY A 33 -8.55 -3.69 -2.69
C GLY A 33 -7.13 -3.96 -2.19
N THR A 34 -6.40 -4.91 -2.78
CA THR A 34 -4.96 -5.10 -2.48
C THR A 34 -4.16 -3.90 -2.93
N VAL A 35 -3.18 -3.48 -2.12
CA VAL A 35 -2.25 -2.39 -2.44
C VAL A 35 -0.93 -2.97 -2.91
N CYS A 36 -0.45 -2.47 -4.04
CA CYS A 36 0.69 -2.96 -4.78
C CYS A 36 1.70 -1.83 -4.95
N THR A 37 2.99 -2.16 -4.86
CA THR A 37 4.07 -1.21 -5.13
C THR A 37 4.78 -1.59 -6.43
N PHE A 38 5.02 -0.60 -7.27
CA PHE A 38 5.63 -0.75 -8.58
C PHE A 38 6.85 0.17 -8.70
N ALA A 39 7.91 -0.32 -9.34
CA ALA A 39 9.13 0.45 -9.57
C ALA A 39 9.03 1.43 -10.76
N PHE A 40 8.00 1.31 -11.59
CA PHE A 40 7.70 2.20 -12.72
C PHE A 40 6.66 3.26 -12.34
N ASN A 41 6.51 4.31 -13.15
CA ASN A 41 5.78 5.55 -12.83
C ASN A 41 4.27 5.55 -13.16
N TYR A 42 3.67 4.41 -13.48
CA TYR A 42 2.26 4.30 -13.86
C TYR A 42 1.60 3.09 -13.19
N CYS A 43 0.27 3.09 -13.14
CA CYS A 43 -0.50 1.92 -12.72
C CYS A 43 -0.97 1.15 -13.96
N PRO A 44 -0.74 -0.18 -14.02
CA PRO A 44 -1.19 -0.98 -15.15
C PRO A 44 -2.72 -1.12 -15.17
N GLN A 45 -3.27 -1.64 -16.28
CA GLN A 45 -4.72 -1.88 -16.44
C GLN A 45 -5.26 -2.75 -15.30
N GLY A 46 -6.44 -2.40 -14.77
CA GLY A 46 -7.02 -3.05 -13.59
C GLY A 46 -6.54 -2.50 -12.25
N PHE A 47 -5.58 -1.57 -12.25
CA PHE A 47 -5.06 -0.88 -11.07
C PHE A 47 -5.31 0.61 -11.15
N LEU A 48 -5.51 1.23 -9.99
CA LEU A 48 -5.66 2.68 -9.86
C LEU A 48 -4.59 3.24 -8.92
N PRO A 49 -4.06 4.46 -9.17
CA PRO A 49 -3.10 5.06 -8.26
C PRO A 49 -3.73 5.30 -6.88
N ALA A 50 -3.03 4.90 -5.83
CA ALA A 50 -3.45 5.09 -4.45
C ALA A 50 -2.98 6.46 -3.93
N ASN A 51 -3.54 7.51 -4.52
CA ASN A 51 -3.18 8.92 -4.34
C ASN A 51 -4.31 9.75 -3.70
N GLY A 52 -5.31 9.12 -3.08
CA GLY A 52 -6.45 9.83 -2.49
C GLY A 52 -7.51 10.34 -3.47
N GLN A 53 -7.50 9.88 -4.73
CA GLN A 53 -8.53 10.29 -5.70
C GLN A 53 -9.94 9.85 -5.28
N MET A 54 -10.93 10.66 -5.66
CA MET A 54 -12.35 10.35 -5.49
C MET A 54 -12.86 9.53 -6.67
N LEU A 55 -13.59 8.46 -6.39
CA LEU A 55 -14.20 7.59 -7.39
C LEU A 55 -15.72 7.53 -7.20
N SER A 56 -16.44 7.35 -8.30
CA SER A 56 -17.88 7.12 -8.29
C SER A 56 -18.20 5.71 -7.75
N ILE A 57 -19.12 5.64 -6.78
CA ILE A 57 -19.61 4.36 -6.23
C ILE A 57 -20.30 3.54 -7.32
N ASN A 58 -21.04 4.20 -8.22
CA ASN A 58 -21.78 3.54 -9.29
C ASN A 58 -20.86 2.82 -10.29
N GLU A 59 -19.65 3.34 -10.50
CA GLU A 59 -18.67 2.75 -11.42
C GLU A 59 -17.82 1.66 -10.74
N ASN A 60 -17.66 1.73 -9.41
CA ASN A 60 -16.81 0.82 -8.65
C ASN A 60 -17.50 0.25 -7.39
N PRO A 61 -18.68 -0.40 -7.51
CA PRO A 61 -19.48 -0.84 -6.36
C PRO A 61 -18.81 -1.94 -5.54
N ALA A 62 -18.06 -2.83 -6.20
CA ALA A 62 -17.31 -3.90 -5.54
C ALA A 62 -16.17 -3.33 -4.68
N LEU A 63 -15.43 -2.35 -5.20
CA LEU A 63 -14.33 -1.71 -4.48
C LEU A 63 -14.86 -0.89 -3.29
N TYR A 64 -15.99 -0.18 -3.48
CA TYR A 64 -16.68 0.53 -2.39
C TYR A 64 -17.13 -0.42 -1.27
N SER A 65 -17.64 -1.61 -1.60
CA SER A 65 -18.07 -2.59 -0.59
C SER A 65 -16.92 -3.06 0.31
N LEU A 66 -15.67 -2.94 -0.15
CA LEU A 66 -14.48 -3.30 0.61
C LEU A 66 -13.92 -2.12 1.42
N LEU A 67 -13.78 -0.94 0.80
CA LEU A 67 -13.13 0.22 1.41
C LEU A 67 -14.09 1.10 2.23
N GLY A 68 -15.37 1.15 1.84
CA GLY A 68 -16.36 2.09 2.34
C GLY A 68 -15.90 3.54 2.18
N THR A 69 -16.16 4.35 3.19
CA THR A 69 -15.72 5.76 3.28
C THR A 69 -14.49 5.95 4.16
N THR A 70 -13.75 4.87 4.44
CA THR A 70 -12.62 4.88 5.40
C THR A 70 -11.56 5.92 5.03
N TYR A 71 -11.35 6.17 3.74
CA TYR A 71 -10.37 7.12 3.22
C TYR A 71 -10.98 8.46 2.78
N GLY A 72 -12.29 8.64 2.94
CA GLY A 72 -13.04 9.84 2.54
C GLY A 72 -14.19 9.55 1.56
N GLY A 73 -14.80 10.62 1.08
CA GLY A 73 -15.99 10.60 0.22
C GLY A 73 -17.28 10.83 0.99
N ASP A 74 -18.40 10.91 0.27
CA ASP A 74 -19.73 11.17 0.84
C ASP A 74 -20.50 9.89 1.20
N GLY A 75 -20.00 8.71 0.78
CA GLY A 75 -20.64 7.41 1.01
C GLY A 75 -21.98 7.22 0.32
N ARG A 76 -22.34 8.12 -0.60
CA ARG A 76 -23.61 8.12 -1.34
C ARG A 76 -23.36 8.07 -2.84
N SER A 77 -22.51 8.96 -3.33
CA SER A 77 -22.16 9.04 -4.75
C SER A 77 -20.69 8.69 -4.98
N THR A 78 -19.83 8.95 -4.00
CA THR A 78 -18.38 8.90 -4.12
C THR A 78 -17.71 8.31 -2.88
N PHE A 79 -16.54 7.72 -3.11
CA PHE A 79 -15.62 7.26 -2.07
C PHE A 79 -14.19 7.60 -2.47
N ALA A 80 -13.30 7.77 -1.50
CA ALA A 80 -11.90 8.03 -1.76
C ALA A 80 -11.05 6.76 -1.70
N LEU A 81 -9.99 6.74 -2.50
CA LEU A 81 -8.92 5.75 -2.36
C LEU A 81 -7.95 6.13 -1.23
N PRO A 82 -7.12 5.18 -0.76
CA PRO A 82 -6.00 5.51 0.13
C PRO A 82 -5.05 6.54 -0.52
N ASP A 83 -4.45 7.40 0.30
CA ASP A 83 -3.40 8.34 -0.12
C ASP A 83 -2.05 7.96 0.48
N PHE A 84 -1.17 7.40 -0.36
CA PHE A 84 0.21 7.04 0.02
C PHE A 84 1.25 8.07 -0.38
N ARG A 85 0.85 9.24 -0.89
CA ARG A 85 1.83 10.28 -1.27
C ARG A 85 2.54 10.82 -0.03
N GLY A 86 3.87 10.67 -0.01
CA GLY A 86 4.70 11.06 1.14
C GLY A 86 4.49 10.19 2.38
N ARG A 87 3.91 8.98 2.23
CA ARG A 87 3.56 8.10 3.36
C ARG A 87 3.92 6.65 3.06
N SER A 88 4.43 5.96 4.08
CA SER A 88 4.65 4.52 4.06
C SER A 88 3.49 3.80 4.78
N PRO A 89 3.02 2.63 4.31
CA PRO A 89 2.03 1.85 5.04
C PRO A 89 2.55 1.41 6.41
N VAL A 90 1.66 1.42 7.41
CA VAL A 90 1.92 0.93 8.77
C VAL A 90 0.83 -0.05 9.18
N GLY A 91 1.18 -1.04 10.00
CA GLY A 91 0.21 -2.02 10.50
C GLY A 91 -0.86 -1.38 11.36
N GLN A 92 -2.13 -1.75 11.13
CA GLN A 92 -3.24 -1.35 11.98
C GLN A 92 -3.19 -2.10 13.33
N GLY A 93 -3.64 -1.46 14.40
CA GLY A 93 -3.89 -2.11 15.68
C GLY A 93 -3.18 -1.42 16.85
N SER A 94 -3.31 -2.06 18.02
CA SER A 94 -2.62 -1.66 19.25
C SER A 94 -1.70 -2.81 19.68
N ALA A 95 -0.50 -2.47 20.12
CA ALA A 95 0.43 -3.42 20.73
C ALA A 95 1.10 -2.75 21.95
N PRO A 96 1.53 -3.52 22.97
CA PRO A 96 2.18 -2.96 24.15
C PRO A 96 3.37 -2.07 23.76
N GLY A 97 3.39 -0.81 24.22
CA GLY A 97 4.44 0.16 23.91
C GLY A 97 4.32 0.85 22.55
N LEU A 98 3.27 0.56 21.76
CA LEU A 98 3.01 1.18 20.45
C LEU A 98 1.71 1.99 20.48
N SER A 99 1.70 3.12 19.76
CA SER A 99 0.50 3.95 19.62
C SER A 99 -0.54 3.27 18.72
N GLN A 100 -1.79 3.16 19.18
CA GLN A 100 -2.91 2.61 18.41
C GLN A 100 -3.04 3.24 17.02
N VAL A 101 -3.03 2.41 15.98
CA VAL A 101 -3.23 2.82 14.58
C VAL A 101 -4.62 2.36 14.13
N GLN A 102 -5.47 3.29 13.71
CA GLN A 102 -6.75 2.95 13.07
C GLN A 102 -6.58 2.84 11.54
N LEU A 103 -7.40 2.01 10.89
CA LEU A 103 -7.42 1.93 9.43
C LEU A 103 -7.79 3.29 8.84
N GLY A 104 -7.11 3.69 7.76
CA GLY A 104 -7.31 5.01 7.14
C GLY A 104 -6.75 6.20 7.91
N GLN A 105 -6.21 6.00 9.11
CA GLN A 105 -5.65 7.08 9.90
C GLN A 105 -4.34 7.59 9.29
N GLN A 106 -4.37 8.84 8.82
CA GLN A 106 -3.16 9.52 8.38
C GLN A 106 -2.37 10.01 9.60
N ARG A 107 -1.14 9.51 9.78
CA ARG A 107 -0.25 9.91 10.88
C ARG A 107 1.14 10.31 10.37
N GLY A 108 1.91 10.97 11.23
CA GLY A 108 3.23 11.49 10.93
C GLY A 108 3.18 12.89 10.31
N GLN A 109 4.21 13.68 10.62
CA GLN A 109 4.52 14.93 9.95
C GLN A 109 5.87 14.73 9.23
N GLU A 110 5.98 15.19 8.00
CA GLU A 110 7.25 15.18 7.26
C GLU A 110 8.23 16.20 7.84
N ASN A 111 7.69 17.31 8.35
CA ASN A 111 8.46 18.40 8.94
C ASN A 111 7.87 18.75 10.31
N ILE A 112 8.68 18.69 11.35
CA ILE A 112 8.31 19.22 12.66
C ILE A 112 8.97 20.59 12.81
N THR A 113 8.15 21.60 13.09
CA THR A 113 8.63 22.93 13.45
C THR A 113 8.85 22.99 14.94
N LEU A 114 10.11 23.05 15.36
CA LEU A 114 10.44 23.25 16.76
C LEU A 114 10.24 24.72 17.10
N LYS A 115 9.32 24.99 18.02
CA LYS A 115 9.20 26.32 18.63
C LYS A 115 10.21 26.40 19.78
N PRO A 116 10.99 27.49 19.90
CA PRO A 116 11.91 27.64 21.02
C PRO A 116 11.14 27.59 22.34
N ALA A 117 11.66 26.82 23.30
CA ALA A 117 11.16 26.83 24.67
C ALA A 117 11.56 28.15 25.33
N LYS A 118 10.59 28.88 25.90
CA LYS A 118 10.88 29.99 26.83
C LYS A 118 11.41 29.41 28.13
N THR A 119 12.69 29.08 28.20
CA THR A 119 13.36 28.89 29.49
C THR A 119 13.73 30.26 30.02
N PHE A 120 12.97 30.73 31.01
CA PHE A 120 13.31 31.93 31.76
C PHE A 120 14.48 31.59 32.69
N SER A 121 15.69 32.05 32.35
CA SER A 121 16.77 32.18 33.32
C SER A 121 16.60 33.53 34.02
N LYS A 122 16.61 33.53 35.35
CA LYS A 122 16.12 34.64 36.19
C LYS A 122 16.93 35.93 36.04
N ASP A 123 18.12 35.89 35.49
CA ASP A 123 18.99 37.04 35.35
C ASP A 123 19.78 36.87 34.04
N GLU A 124 20.04 37.97 33.32
CA GLU A 124 20.66 38.10 31.99
C GLU A 124 19.68 38.18 30.79
N GLY A 125 19.88 39.22 29.98
CA GLY A 125 18.93 39.77 29.01
C GLY A 125 18.41 38.81 27.93
N VAL A 126 17.16 39.07 27.52
CA VAL A 126 16.43 38.30 26.51
C VAL A 126 17.09 38.49 25.14
N GLY A 127 17.90 37.51 24.72
CA GLY A 127 18.16 37.26 23.32
C GLY A 127 16.97 36.52 22.71
N ASP A 128 16.32 37.12 21.72
CA ASP A 128 15.22 36.51 20.98
C ASP A 128 15.79 35.34 20.15
N PHE A 129 15.66 34.09 20.62
CA PHE A 129 16.10 32.91 19.86
C PHE A 129 15.06 32.59 18.76
N ALA A 130 14.95 33.48 17.77
CA ALA A 130 13.99 33.43 16.68
C ALA A 130 14.37 32.44 15.55
N ALA A 131 15.08 31.35 15.84
CA ALA A 131 15.34 30.31 14.86
C ALA A 131 14.24 29.24 14.92
N VAL A 132 13.18 29.45 14.16
CA VAL A 132 12.22 28.39 13.82
C VAL A 132 12.98 27.33 13.03
N GLN A 133 13.39 26.25 13.68
CA GLN A 133 14.11 25.16 13.00
C GLN A 133 13.13 24.09 12.55
N THR A 134 13.05 23.91 11.23
CA THR A 134 12.36 22.77 10.64
C THR A 134 13.32 21.59 10.60
N VAL A 135 13.01 20.55 11.39
CA VAL A 135 13.77 19.30 11.37
C VAL A 135 13.02 18.29 10.50
N PRO A 136 13.65 17.76 9.44
CA PRO A 136 13.03 16.68 8.66
C PRO A 136 13.00 15.43 9.53
N THR A 137 11.80 14.88 9.74
CA THR A 137 11.61 13.63 10.51
C THR A 137 11.48 12.41 9.61
N VAL A 138 11.66 12.60 8.31
CA VAL A 138 11.51 11.54 7.30
C VAL A 138 12.80 10.71 7.22
N PRO A 139 12.75 9.40 7.49
CA PRO A 139 13.89 8.52 7.24
C PRO A 139 14.19 8.42 5.74
N PRO A 140 15.39 8.00 5.31
CA PRO A 140 15.70 7.81 3.90
C PRO A 140 14.69 6.84 3.28
N GLN A 141 13.92 7.33 2.30
CA GLN A 141 12.85 6.59 1.63
C GLN A 141 13.05 6.59 0.12
N LEU A 142 12.76 5.46 -0.53
CA LEU A 142 12.78 5.33 -1.98
C LEU A 142 11.34 5.48 -2.51
N GLY A 143 11.15 6.42 -3.44
CA GLY A 143 9.86 6.63 -4.09
C GLY A 143 9.50 5.46 -5.00
N VAL A 144 8.36 4.82 -4.73
CA VAL A 144 7.75 3.80 -5.60
C VAL A 144 6.32 4.19 -5.90
N THR A 145 5.80 3.74 -7.04
CA THR A 145 4.39 3.98 -7.38
C THR A 145 3.53 3.01 -6.62
N VAL A 146 2.55 3.54 -5.88
CA VAL A 146 1.59 2.73 -5.12
C VAL A 146 0.26 2.72 -5.86
N CYS A 147 -0.23 1.54 -6.19
CA CYS A 147 -1.51 1.35 -6.86
C CYS A 147 -2.39 0.37 -6.07
N ILE A 148 -3.69 0.52 -6.19
CA ILE A 148 -4.69 -0.38 -5.64
C ILE A 148 -5.35 -1.21 -6.76
N VAL A 149 -5.60 -2.49 -6.48
CA VAL A 149 -6.34 -3.38 -7.38
C VAL A 149 -7.80 -2.93 -7.44
N SER A 150 -8.23 -2.41 -8.59
CA SER A 150 -9.61 -1.98 -8.85
C SER A 150 -10.45 -3.08 -9.50
N GLN A 151 -9.81 -4.03 -10.18
CA GLN A 151 -10.44 -5.18 -10.83
C GLN A 151 -9.71 -6.45 -10.39
N GLY A 152 -10.46 -7.46 -9.92
CA GLY A 152 -9.87 -8.69 -9.39
C GLY A 152 -10.88 -9.54 -8.64
N LEU A 153 -10.39 -10.53 -7.90
CA LEU A 153 -11.24 -11.43 -7.13
C LEU A 153 -11.82 -10.70 -5.91
N TYR A 154 -13.14 -10.76 -5.70
CA TYR A 154 -13.74 -10.20 -4.49
C TYR A 154 -13.40 -11.11 -3.29
N PRO A 155 -12.75 -10.60 -2.23
CA PRO A 155 -12.40 -11.41 -1.07
C PRO A 155 -13.65 -11.76 -0.26
N VAL A 156 -13.81 -13.05 0.06
CA VAL A 156 -14.82 -13.51 1.01
C VAL A 156 -14.28 -13.31 2.43
N ARG A 157 -15.09 -12.68 3.29
CA ARG A 157 -14.72 -12.53 4.71
C ARG A 157 -14.79 -13.92 5.37
N PRO A 158 -13.72 -14.40 6.03
CA PRO A 158 -13.85 -15.59 6.88
C PRO A 158 -14.85 -15.28 8.01
N TYR A 159 -15.81 -16.19 8.20
CA TYR A 159 -16.89 -16.07 9.18
C TYR A 159 -16.38 -16.11 10.62
#